data_AF-A0A383UMU9-F1
#
_entry.id   AF-A0A383UMU9-F1
#
_cell.length_a   1.000
_cell.length_b   1.000
_cell.length_c   1.000
_cell.angle_alpha   90.00
_cell.angle_beta   90.00
_cell.angle_gamma   90.00
#
_symmetry.space_group_name_H-M   'P 1'
#
loop_
_entity.id
_entity.type
_entity.pdbx_description
1 polymer ?
#
loop_
_entity_poly.entity_id
_entity_poly.type
_entity_poly.pdbx_seq_one_letter_code
_entity_poly.pdbx_strand_id
1 'polypeptide(L)'
;MAARQPQFNQTVLIDTAPLPADIPPVKEVGSSSAPLMSASFFIGARCKPYNDDFMQCKTENPGKGEFNCLKEGRKVSRCARSV
;
A
#
# COMPACT_ATOMS: atom_id res chain seq x y z
N MET A 1 -7.18 11.30 -3.53
CA MET A 1 -8.08 11.10 -2.37
C MET A 1 -8.17 12.42 -1.62
N ALA A 2 -9.37 12.87 -1.27
CA ALA A 2 -9.53 14.11 -0.51
C ALA A 2 -8.89 13.93 0.88
N ALA A 3 -7.79 14.63 1.14
CA ALA A 3 -7.08 14.58 2.43
C ALA A 3 -7.85 15.29 3.58
N ARG A 4 -9.14 15.57 3.39
CA ARG A 4 -9.95 16.42 4.28
C ARG A 4 -10.90 15.54 5.09
N GLN A 5 -11.07 15.87 6.36
CA GLN A 5 -12.03 15.17 7.19
C GLN A 5 -13.47 15.41 6.71
N PRO A 6 -14.30 14.36 6.67
CA PRO A 6 -15.70 14.50 6.32
C PRO A 6 -16.47 15.30 7.39
N GLN A 7 -17.31 16.25 6.98
CA GLN A 7 -18.03 17.15 7.92
C GLN A 7 -19.55 16.90 7.99
N PHE A 8 -20.16 16.36 6.93
CA PHE A 8 -21.62 16.13 6.82
C PHE A 8 -21.97 14.64 6.89
N ASN A 9 -23.27 14.30 7.00
CA ASN A 9 -23.73 12.91 6.98
C ASN A 9 -23.28 12.21 5.68
N GLN A 10 -22.49 11.15 5.80
CA GLN A 10 -21.90 10.44 4.68
C GLN A 10 -22.45 9.03 4.60
N THR A 11 -22.90 8.64 3.42
CA THR A 11 -23.14 7.24 3.09
C THR A 11 -21.83 6.63 2.60
N VAL A 12 -21.51 5.43 3.10
CA VAL A 12 -20.35 4.68 2.63
C VAL A 12 -20.74 3.98 1.33
N LEU A 13 -20.17 4.41 0.21
CA LEU A 13 -20.30 3.71 -1.07
C LEU A 13 -19.11 2.75 -1.24
N ILE A 14 -19.40 1.48 -1.50
CA ILE A 14 -18.41 0.43 -1.72
C ILE A 14 -18.52 -0.03 -3.18
N ASP A 15 -17.41 0.04 -3.90
CA ASP A 15 -17.28 -0.54 -5.23
C ASP A 15 -16.90 -2.02 -5.10
N THR A 16 -17.68 -2.89 -5.76
CA THR A 16 -17.47 -4.35 -5.77
C THR A 16 -16.70 -4.84 -7.01
N ALA A 17 -16.24 -3.93 -7.88
CA ALA A 17 -15.47 -4.27 -9.06
C ALA A 17 -14.15 -5.00 -8.69
N PRO A 18 -13.87 -6.14 -9.34
CA PRO A 18 -12.61 -6.87 -9.13
C PRO A 18 -11.43 -6.14 -9.79
N LEU A 19 -10.21 -6.50 -9.36
CA LEU A 19 -8.98 -5.99 -9.96
C LEU A 19 -8.86 -6.44 -11.44
N PRO A 20 -8.41 -5.57 -12.38
CA PRO A 20 -8.16 -5.95 -13.77
C PRO A 20 -7.19 -7.13 -13.90
N ALA A 21 -7.44 -8.02 -14.87
CA ALA A 21 -6.70 -9.26 -15.04
C ALA A 21 -5.19 -9.07 -15.35
N ASP A 22 -4.80 -7.94 -15.92
CA ASP A 22 -3.40 -7.61 -16.26
C ASP A 22 -2.53 -7.40 -15.01
N ILE A 23 -3.14 -7.12 -13.85
CA ILE A 23 -2.43 -6.88 -12.60
C ILE A 23 -2.49 -8.16 -11.76
N PRO A 24 -1.34 -8.83 -11.52
CA PRO A 24 -1.36 -10.08 -10.78
C PRO A 24 -1.75 -9.83 -9.31
N PRO A 25 -2.60 -10.68 -8.73
CA PRO A 25 -3.11 -10.51 -7.39
C PRO A 25 -2.00 -10.58 -6.34
N VAL A 26 -2.20 -9.85 -5.25
CA VAL A 26 -1.34 -9.87 -4.07
C VAL A 26 -2.19 -10.23 -2.86
N LYS A 27 -1.63 -11.04 -1.96
CA LYS A 27 -2.24 -11.22 -0.64
C LYS A 27 -1.95 -9.96 0.17
N GLU A 28 -2.91 -9.46 0.92
CA GLU A 28 -2.73 -8.29 1.79
C GLU A 28 -2.00 -8.64 3.10
N VAL A 29 -1.65 -7.64 3.91
CA VAL A 29 -0.92 -7.81 5.18
C VAL A 29 -1.81 -8.38 6.28
N GLY A 30 -3.07 -7.95 6.35
CA GLY A 30 -4.07 -8.53 7.26
C GLY A 30 -3.87 -8.25 8.76
N SER A 31 -2.99 -7.32 9.14
CA SER A 31 -2.74 -6.93 10.53
C SER A 31 -3.54 -5.71 10.94
N SER A 32 -4.02 -5.66 12.19
CA SER A 32 -4.58 -4.45 12.81
C SER A 32 -3.47 -3.46 13.24
N SER A 33 -3.85 -2.25 13.67
CA SER A 33 -2.91 -1.17 13.99
C SER A 33 -1.91 -1.52 15.09
N ALA A 34 -2.35 -2.20 16.17
CA ALA A 34 -1.49 -2.57 17.29
C ALA A 34 -0.35 -3.54 16.91
N PRO A 35 -0.61 -4.71 16.29
CA PRO A 35 0.46 -5.62 15.87
C PRO A 35 1.32 -5.06 14.74
N LEU A 36 0.77 -4.23 13.86
CA LEU A 36 1.56 -3.57 12.83
C LEU A 36 2.54 -2.55 13.45
N MET A 37 2.09 -1.82 14.48
CA MET A 37 2.93 -0.86 15.18
C MET A 37 4.04 -1.56 15.97
N SER A 38 3.77 -2.69 16.64
CA SER A 38 4.79 -3.44 17.35
C SER A 38 5.83 -4.07 16.41
N ALA A 39 5.42 -4.47 15.19
CA ALA A 39 6.31 -5.05 14.18
C ALA A 39 7.04 -4.00 13.31
N SER A 40 6.71 -2.72 13.43
CA SER A 40 7.15 -1.65 12.53
C SER A 40 8.68 -1.56 12.36
N PHE A 41 9.44 -1.69 13.44
CA PHE A 41 10.91 -1.65 13.40
C PHE A 41 11.51 -2.86 12.66
N PHE A 42 10.94 -4.05 12.83
CA PHE A 42 11.41 -5.26 12.17
C PHE A 42 11.09 -5.26 10.67
N ILE A 43 9.88 -4.77 10.33
CA ILE A 43 9.50 -4.53 8.93
C ILE A 43 10.42 -3.50 8.30
N GLY A 44 10.72 -2.40 9.00
CA GLY A 44 11.65 -1.36 8.54
C GLY A 44 13.05 -1.90 8.28
N ALA A 45 13.61 -2.71 9.19
CA ALA A 45 14.95 -3.26 9.05
C ALA A 45 15.08 -4.22 7.86
N ARG A 46 14.09 -5.11 7.66
CA ARG A 46 14.13 -6.11 6.58
C ARG A 46 13.70 -5.54 5.23
N CYS A 47 12.67 -4.70 5.21
CA CYS A 47 12.03 -4.25 3.99
C CYS A 47 12.51 -2.88 3.50
N LYS A 48 13.53 -2.30 4.14
CA LYS A 48 14.13 -1.02 3.77
C LYS A 48 14.36 -0.83 2.26
N PRO A 49 15.08 -1.72 1.54
CA PRO A 49 15.35 -1.49 0.12
C PRO A 49 14.08 -1.45 -0.72
N TYR A 50 13.08 -2.28 -0.40
CA TYR A 50 11.81 -2.32 -1.15
C TYR A 50 10.95 -1.08 -0.88
N ASN A 51 10.96 -0.58 0.36
CA ASN A 51 10.23 0.62 0.74
C ASN A 51 10.85 1.86 0.08
N ASP A 52 12.18 1.96 0.10
CA ASP A 52 12.91 3.06 -0.53
C ASP A 52 12.70 3.06 -2.05
N ASP A 53 12.77 1.90 -2.72
CA ASP A 53 12.47 1.75 -4.15
C ASP A 53 11.04 2.20 -4.51
N PHE A 54 10.06 1.83 -3.67
CA PHE A 54 8.66 2.23 -3.89
C PHE A 54 8.48 3.74 -3.77
N MET A 55 9.12 4.35 -2.77
CA MET A 55 9.08 5.80 -2.59
C MET A 55 9.81 6.53 -3.72
N GLN A 56 10.95 6.01 -4.16
CA GLN A 56 11.69 6.54 -5.30
C GLN A 56 10.85 6.51 -6.58
N CYS A 57 10.25 5.36 -6.92
CA CYS A 57 9.36 5.24 -8.08
C CYS A 57 8.22 6.27 -8.04
N LYS A 58 7.62 6.49 -6.85
CA LYS A 58 6.54 7.46 -6.68
C LYS A 58 7.02 8.90 -6.87
N THR A 59 8.24 9.22 -6.42
CA THR A 59 8.84 10.55 -6.64
C THR A 59 9.21 10.82 -8.09
N GLU A 60 9.69 9.80 -8.81
CA GLU A 60 10.08 9.91 -10.24
C GLU A 60 8.85 10.01 -11.17
N ASN A 61 7.68 9.55 -10.73
CA ASN A 61 6.43 9.52 -11.50
C ASN A 61 5.34 10.42 -10.88
N PRO A 62 5.50 11.76 -10.88
CA PRO A 62 4.52 12.67 -10.29
C PRO A 62 3.15 12.53 -10.99
N GLY A 63 2.11 12.26 -10.19
CA GLY A 63 0.73 12.08 -10.67
C GLY A 63 0.43 10.74 -11.36
N LYS A 64 1.44 9.89 -11.60
CA LYS A 64 1.27 8.52 -12.14
C LYS A 64 1.82 7.42 -11.24
N GLY A 65 2.34 7.76 -10.07
CA GLY A 65 2.95 6.81 -9.14
C GLY A 65 1.99 5.70 -8.70
N GLU A 66 0.69 5.97 -8.60
CA GLU A 66 -0.33 4.99 -8.21
C GLU A 66 -0.48 3.85 -9.24
N PHE A 67 -0.27 4.12 -10.52
CA PHE A 67 -0.37 3.12 -11.60
C PHE A 67 0.99 2.51 -11.93
N ASN A 68 2.04 3.33 -12.00
CA ASN A 68 3.35 2.89 -12.46
C ASN A 68 4.09 2.05 -11.40
N CYS A 69 3.86 2.29 -10.11
CA CYS A 69 4.61 1.66 -9.01
C CYS A 69 3.91 0.43 -8.39
N LEU A 70 2.91 -0.14 -9.07
CA LEU A 70 2.19 -1.33 -8.58
C LEU A 70 3.09 -2.57 -8.47
N LYS A 71 4.19 -2.64 -9.22
CA LYS A 71 5.15 -3.74 -9.14
C LYS A 71 5.97 -3.67 -7.86
N GLU A 72 6.43 -2.48 -7.50
CA GLU A 72 7.23 -2.17 -6.32
C GLU A 72 6.36 -2.30 -5.06
N GLY A 73 5.13 -1.77 -5.10
CA GLY A 73 4.17 -1.90 -4.00
C GLY A 73 3.88 -3.37 -3.64
N ARG A 74 3.78 -4.26 -4.64
CA ARG A 74 3.62 -5.70 -4.38
C ARG A 74 4.83 -6.33 -3.69
N LYS A 75 6.06 -5.86 -3.95
CA LYS A 75 7.26 -6.34 -3.26
C LYS A 75 7.22 -5.92 -1.79
N VAL A 76 6.82 -4.68 -1.50
CA VAL A 76 6.65 -4.15 -0.15
C VAL A 76 5.64 -4.99 0.65
N SER A 77 4.43 -5.20 0.13
CA SER A 77 3.39 -5.98 0.82
C SER A 77 3.80 -7.44 1.07
N ARG A 78 4.54 -8.06 0.12
CA ARG A 78 5.07 -9.42 0.29
C ARG A 78 6.17 -9.49 1.34
N CYS A 79 7.04 -8.49 1.39
CA CYS A 79 8.09 -8.40 2.41
C CYS A 79 7.49 -8.20 3.81
N ALA A 80 6.55 -7.27 3.96
CA ALA A 80 5.90 -6.98 5.24
C ALA A 80 5.17 -8.19 5.84
N ARG A 81 4.50 -9.02 5.01
CA ARG A 81 3.84 -10.25 5.50
C ARG A 81 4.84 -11.34 5.92
N SER A 82 6.07 -11.30 5.43
CA SER A 82 7.06 -12.35 5.71
C SER A 82 7.78 -12.17 7.05
N VAL A 83 7.61 -11.03 7.71
CA VAL A 83 8.14 -10.68 9.04
C VAL A 83 7.10 -11.04 10.08
#